data_AF-A0A1I2NHS0-F1
#
_entry.id   AF-A0A1I2NHS0-F1
#
_cell.length_a   1.000
_cell.length_b   1.000
_cell.length_c   1.000
_cell.angle_alpha   90.00
_cell.angle_beta   90.00
_cell.angle_gamma   90.00
#
_symmetry.space_group_name_H-M   'P 1'
#
loop_
_entity.id
_entity.type
_entity.pdbx_description
1 polymer ?
#
loop_
_entity_poly.entity_id
_entity_poly.type
_entity_poly.pdbx_seq_one_letter_code
_entity_poly.pdbx_strand_id
1 'polypeptide(L)'
;MTFSKPENPLISILIPFKNSAPWLSECLESIQSQTLSDFEVLGIDDHSEDQSRLIFEEFAKKDARFQIFQNPGDGIIPALEFAFFHSKGKMITRMDADDTMPERRLELMSNRLKRCDLRTVVTGKVLYFSEHEVSPGYLDYQSWLNDINMHGDQYANIYRECVIASPNWLTFRENIELVGGFGGLSYPEDYDLAIKWYERGVKFEAIQDLTLYWREHPGRTSRNSNSYSQRAFFELKINAFLNLDYRGGPLVIWGKNPKSKLISKILKGRGIAFEIQDLEDYESIEKLENPQLLVAVYPPEKERIEIQKYLMLIGMKEGTDWWWV
;
A
#
# COMPACT_ATOMS: atom_id res chain seq x y z
N MET A 1 32.63 -6.03 12.88
CA MET A 1 32.78 -4.60 13.23
C MET A 1 31.62 -4.25 14.15
N THR A 2 31.85 -3.66 15.31
CA THR A 2 30.78 -3.19 16.20
C THR A 2 30.28 -1.84 15.69
N PHE A 3 29.05 -1.79 15.18
CA PHE A 3 28.42 -0.53 14.76
C PHE A 3 27.96 0.23 16.01
N SER A 4 28.33 1.51 16.13
CA SER A 4 27.76 2.40 17.16
C SER A 4 26.35 2.81 16.75
N LYS A 5 25.44 2.96 17.73
CA LYS A 5 24.08 3.46 17.47
C LYS A 5 24.14 4.84 16.81
N PRO A 6 23.49 5.06 15.65
CA PRO A 6 23.43 6.39 15.05
C PRO A 6 22.57 7.31 15.90
N GLU A 7 23.11 8.47 16.29
CA GLU A 7 22.35 9.46 17.08
C GLU A 7 21.28 10.17 16.25
N ASN A 8 21.50 10.32 14.94
CA ASN A 8 20.59 10.95 13.97
C ASN A 8 20.61 10.17 12.64
N PRO A 9 19.99 8.98 12.57
CA PRO A 9 19.99 8.18 11.35
C PRO A 9 19.28 8.91 10.21
N LEU A 10 19.69 8.67 8.96
CA LEU A 10 18.96 9.19 7.81
C LEU A 10 17.59 8.52 7.65
N ILE A 11 17.55 7.18 7.78
CA ILE A 11 16.35 6.37 7.58
C ILE A 11 15.99 5.60 8.86
N SER A 12 14.72 5.59 9.23
CA SER A 12 14.18 4.62 10.18
C SER A 12 13.34 3.58 9.46
N ILE A 13 13.64 2.31 9.74
CA ILE A 13 12.91 1.15 9.23
C ILE A 13 12.05 0.61 10.36
N LEU A 14 10.73 0.66 10.19
CA LEU A 14 9.76 0.17 11.17
C LEU A 14 9.39 -1.28 10.83
N ILE A 15 9.56 -2.22 11.78
CA ILE A 15 9.27 -3.64 11.56
C ILE A 15 8.30 -4.15 12.63
N PRO A 16 6.99 -4.11 12.38
CA PRO A 16 6.03 -4.86 13.19
C PRO A 16 6.19 -6.35 12.90
N PHE A 17 6.27 -7.20 13.93
CA PHE A 17 6.38 -8.64 13.73
C PHE A 17 5.58 -9.44 14.76
N LYS A 18 5.05 -10.58 14.32
CA LYS A 18 4.34 -11.55 15.17
C LYS A 18 4.53 -12.94 14.59
N ASN A 19 5.07 -13.86 15.39
CA ASN A 19 5.22 -15.25 15.00
C ASN A 19 5.88 -15.44 13.61
N SER A 20 6.94 -14.68 13.35
CA SER A 20 7.64 -14.59 12.06
C SER A 20 8.97 -15.35 12.07
N ALA A 21 9.24 -16.21 13.06
CA ALA A 21 10.53 -16.90 13.21
C ALA A 21 11.03 -17.62 11.95
N PRO A 22 10.18 -18.24 11.10
CA PRO A 22 10.63 -18.89 9.88
C PRO A 22 11.30 -17.96 8.87
N TRP A 23 10.97 -16.66 8.87
CA TRP A 23 11.39 -15.71 7.83
C TRP A 23 12.22 -14.55 8.37
N LEU A 24 12.08 -14.25 9.66
CA LEU A 24 12.63 -13.05 10.27
C LEU A 24 14.15 -12.94 10.14
N SER A 25 14.89 -14.05 10.23
CA SER A 25 16.35 -14.01 10.06
C SER A 25 16.74 -13.52 8.66
N GLU A 26 16.09 -14.04 7.61
CA GLU A 26 16.33 -13.64 6.23
C GLU A 26 15.95 -12.15 6.00
N CYS A 27 14.83 -11.72 6.60
CA CYS A 27 14.40 -10.32 6.58
C CYS A 27 15.49 -9.40 7.18
N LEU A 28 15.93 -9.68 8.41
CA LEU A 28 16.92 -8.88 9.13
C LEU A 28 18.30 -8.90 8.46
N GLU A 29 18.72 -10.03 7.89
CA GLU A 29 19.96 -10.14 7.10
C GLU A 29 19.92 -9.23 5.88
N SER A 30 18.79 -9.20 5.15
CA SER A 30 18.61 -8.34 3.98
C SER A 30 18.67 -6.83 4.29
N ILE A 31 18.29 -6.46 5.52
CA ILE A 31 18.40 -5.09 6.03
C ILE A 31 19.83 -4.80 6.49
N GLN A 32 20.44 -5.72 7.22
CA GLN A 32 21.80 -5.56 7.73
C GLN A 32 22.82 -5.39 6.59
N SER A 33 22.60 -6.08 5.46
CA SER A 33 23.44 -6.06 4.26
C SER A 33 23.23 -4.85 3.34
N GLN A 34 22.34 -3.91 3.70
CA GLN A 34 22.13 -2.71 2.90
C GLN A 34 23.43 -1.91 2.71
N THR A 35 23.65 -1.49 1.47
CA THR A 35 24.83 -0.69 1.07
C THR A 35 24.88 0.69 1.73
N LEU A 36 23.72 1.29 2.02
CA LEU A 36 23.62 2.48 2.86
C LEU A 36 23.68 2.06 4.33
N SER A 37 24.62 2.59 5.11
CA SER A 37 24.76 2.25 6.54
C SER A 37 24.03 3.20 7.50
N ASP A 38 23.66 4.39 7.05
CA ASP A 38 23.04 5.46 7.85
C ASP A 38 21.53 5.23 8.05
N PHE A 39 21.21 4.20 8.81
CA PHE A 39 19.84 3.85 9.18
C PHE A 39 19.75 3.27 10.58
N GLU A 40 18.53 3.23 11.11
CA GLU A 40 18.15 2.43 12.28
C GLU A 40 16.95 1.54 11.96
N VAL A 41 16.78 0.48 12.76
CA VAL A 41 15.68 -0.47 12.67
C VAL A 41 14.97 -0.52 14.01
N LEU A 42 13.64 -0.39 13.99
CA LEU A 42 12.79 -0.51 15.15
C LEU A 42 11.87 -1.72 14.96
N GLY A 43 12.25 -2.85 15.56
CA GLY A 43 11.45 -4.06 15.63
C GLY A 43 10.45 -4.01 16.77
N ILE A 44 9.17 -4.16 16.47
CA ILE A 44 8.10 -4.16 17.46
C ILE A 44 7.44 -5.54 17.49
N ASP A 45 7.70 -6.27 18.57
CA ASP A 45 7.15 -7.58 18.84
C ASP A 45 5.68 -7.45 19.25
N ASP A 46 4.76 -7.90 18.40
CA ASP A 46 3.32 -7.94 18.65
C ASP A 46 2.91 -9.21 19.41
N HIS A 47 3.60 -9.44 20.54
CA HIS A 47 3.36 -10.54 21.46
C HIS A 47 3.56 -11.92 20.81
N SER A 48 4.73 -12.12 20.18
CA SER A 48 5.08 -13.42 19.58
C SER A 48 5.18 -14.52 20.65
N GLU A 49 4.71 -15.71 20.29
CA GLU A 49 4.78 -16.93 21.11
C GLU A 49 5.86 -17.89 20.60
N ASP A 50 6.45 -17.61 19.43
CA ASP A 50 7.55 -18.36 18.83
C ASP A 50 8.92 -17.74 19.16
N GLN A 51 9.95 -18.13 18.41
CA GLN A 51 11.33 -17.66 18.60
C GLN A 51 11.62 -16.29 17.97
N SER A 52 10.63 -15.58 17.40
CA SER A 52 10.83 -14.32 16.66
C SER A 52 11.56 -13.27 17.50
N ARG A 53 11.12 -13.08 18.74
CA ARG A 53 11.72 -12.12 19.65
C ARG A 53 13.20 -12.41 19.89
N LEU A 54 13.52 -13.68 20.18
CA LEU A 54 14.89 -14.12 20.44
C LEU A 54 15.78 -13.92 19.21
N ILE A 55 15.28 -14.22 18.01
CA ILE A 55 16.00 -13.95 16.75
C ILE A 55 16.34 -12.46 16.66
N PHE A 56 15.37 -11.56 16.84
CA PHE A 56 15.60 -10.12 16.73
C PHE A 56 16.57 -9.61 17.82
N GLU A 57 16.45 -10.10 19.06
CA GLU A 57 17.37 -9.77 20.15
C GLU A 57 18.83 -10.15 19.81
N GLU A 58 19.07 -11.26 19.13
CA GLU A 58 20.40 -11.65 18.67
C GLU A 58 20.98 -10.70 17.61
N PHE A 59 20.15 -10.13 16.74
CA PHE A 59 20.59 -9.07 15.81
C PHE A 59 20.90 -7.77 16.56
N ALA A 60 20.02 -7.35 17.47
CA ALA A 60 20.22 -6.14 18.29
C ALA A 60 21.48 -6.20 19.16
N LYS A 61 21.87 -7.38 19.65
CA LYS A 61 23.14 -7.60 20.37
C LYS A 61 24.37 -7.41 19.49
N LYS A 62 24.28 -7.74 18.20
CA LYS A 62 25.40 -7.73 17.25
C LYS A 62 25.54 -6.41 16.49
N ASP A 63 24.43 -5.69 16.31
CA ASP A 63 24.34 -4.50 15.48
C ASP A 63 23.48 -3.43 16.15
N ALA A 64 24.11 -2.35 16.63
CA ALA A 64 23.44 -1.31 17.41
C ALA A 64 22.44 -0.46 16.59
N ARG A 65 22.37 -0.67 15.26
CA ARG A 65 21.30 -0.10 14.42
C ARG A 65 19.94 -0.75 14.71
N PHE A 66 19.93 -1.99 15.21
CA PHE A 66 18.72 -2.76 15.49
C PHE A 66 18.27 -2.56 16.93
N GLN A 67 17.02 -2.14 17.10
CA GLN A 67 16.38 -1.94 18.39
C GLN A 67 15.08 -2.74 18.41
N ILE A 68 14.80 -3.38 19.55
CA ILE A 68 13.61 -4.21 19.74
C ILE A 68 12.78 -3.64 20.89
N PHE A 69 11.46 -3.65 20.71
CA PHE A 69 10.49 -3.25 21.71
C PHE A 69 9.30 -4.20 21.72
N GLN A 70 8.56 -4.22 22.82
CA GLN A 70 7.24 -4.85 22.88
C GLN A 70 6.19 -3.90 22.33
N ASN A 71 5.21 -4.40 21.58
CA ASN A 71 4.03 -3.63 21.22
C ASN A 71 3.24 -3.24 22.49
N PRO A 72 2.96 -1.95 22.75
CA PRO A 72 2.11 -1.55 23.87
C PRO A 72 0.62 -1.85 23.64
N GLY A 73 0.21 -2.14 22.40
CA GLY A 73 -1.14 -2.53 22.03
C GLY A 73 -1.16 -3.88 21.30
N ASP A 74 -2.15 -4.07 20.44
CA ASP A 74 -2.31 -5.28 19.63
C ASP A 74 -2.40 -4.95 18.14
N GLY A 75 -1.64 -5.68 17.33
CA GLY A 75 -1.65 -5.58 15.88
C GLY A 75 -0.70 -4.51 15.30
N ILE A 76 -0.67 -4.47 13.98
CA ILE A 76 0.31 -3.70 13.20
C ILE A 76 0.18 -2.18 13.37
N ILE A 77 -1.03 -1.63 13.53
CA ILE A 77 -1.21 -0.17 13.64
C ILE A 77 -0.59 0.38 14.95
N PRO A 78 -0.91 -0.16 16.14
CA PRO A 78 -0.22 0.22 17.38
C PRO A 78 1.30 0.00 17.32
N ALA A 79 1.74 -1.10 16.68
CA ALA A 79 3.16 -1.39 16.52
C ALA A 79 3.87 -0.31 15.68
N LEU A 80 3.32 0.04 14.51
CA LEU A 80 3.89 1.06 13.63
C LEU A 80 3.88 2.45 14.28
N GLU A 81 2.81 2.80 15.01
CA GLU A 81 2.72 4.07 15.73
C GLU A 81 3.79 4.16 16.83
N PHE A 82 3.96 3.09 17.61
CA PHE A 82 4.99 3.02 18.63
C PHE A 82 6.40 3.07 18.04
N ALA A 83 6.64 2.37 16.93
CA ALA A 83 7.91 2.43 16.20
C ALA A 83 8.18 3.85 15.70
N PHE A 84 7.18 4.50 15.08
CA PHE A 84 7.31 5.84 14.54
C PHE A 84 7.63 6.88 15.63
N PHE A 85 6.97 6.78 16.78
CA PHE A 85 7.23 7.65 17.94
C PHE A 85 8.67 7.53 18.46
N HIS A 86 9.25 6.31 18.48
CA HIS A 86 10.62 6.08 18.96
C HIS A 86 11.70 6.28 17.90
N SER A 87 11.30 6.34 16.63
CA SER A 87 12.18 6.52 15.49
C SER A 87 12.74 7.94 15.41
N LYS A 88 13.95 8.09 14.87
CA LYS A 88 14.69 9.36 14.76
C LYS A 88 15.07 9.74 13.33
N GLY A 89 14.83 8.83 12.39
CA GLY A 89 15.10 9.00 10.97
C GLY A 89 14.37 10.18 10.37
N LYS A 90 15.03 10.88 9.45
CA LYS A 90 14.42 11.94 8.63
C LYS A 90 13.54 11.36 7.53
N MET A 91 13.84 10.14 7.10
CA MET A 91 13.05 9.36 6.15
C MET A 91 12.52 8.11 6.84
N ILE A 92 11.30 7.73 6.48
CA ILE A 92 10.59 6.60 7.06
C ILE A 92 10.27 5.60 5.96
N THR A 93 10.51 4.32 6.27
CA THR A 93 10.00 3.16 5.55
C THR A 93 9.54 2.15 6.60
N ARG A 94 8.75 1.18 6.18
CA ARG A 94 8.56 -0.05 6.96
C ARG A 94 9.13 -1.26 6.24
N MET A 95 9.19 -2.38 6.93
CA MET A 95 9.44 -3.69 6.34
C MET A 95 8.54 -4.73 7.02
N ASP A 96 7.95 -5.62 6.23
CA ASP A 96 7.21 -6.76 6.77
C ASP A 96 8.19 -7.88 7.12
N ALA A 97 7.98 -8.53 8.26
CA ALA A 97 8.95 -9.46 8.86
C ALA A 97 9.14 -10.78 8.09
N ASP A 98 8.29 -11.03 7.09
CA ASP A 98 8.33 -12.15 6.17
C ASP A 98 8.96 -11.81 4.81
N ASP A 99 9.24 -10.53 4.52
CA ASP A 99 9.77 -10.08 3.25
C ASP A 99 11.28 -9.81 3.29
N THR A 100 11.91 -9.62 2.12
CA THR A 100 13.32 -9.21 2.02
C THR A 100 13.51 -8.03 1.07
N MET A 101 14.57 -7.25 1.28
CA MET A 101 14.91 -6.11 0.42
C MET A 101 16.19 -6.35 -0.39
N PRO A 102 16.25 -5.88 -1.65
CA PRO A 102 17.49 -5.86 -2.42
C PRO A 102 18.57 -4.98 -1.76
N GLU A 103 19.85 -5.36 -1.86
CA GLU A 103 20.99 -4.74 -1.15
C GLU A 103 21.16 -3.23 -1.34
N ARG A 104 20.62 -2.69 -2.44
CA ARG A 104 20.74 -1.26 -2.81
C ARG A 104 19.45 -0.47 -2.60
N ARG A 105 18.39 -1.09 -2.07
CA ARG A 105 17.07 -0.46 -1.90
C ARG A 105 17.17 0.88 -1.20
N LEU A 106 17.78 0.92 0.00
CA LEU A 106 17.83 2.15 0.81
C LEU A 106 18.65 3.25 0.14
N GLU A 107 19.79 2.90 -0.48
CA GLU A 107 20.63 3.82 -1.23
C GLU A 107 19.84 4.46 -2.39
N LEU A 108 19.22 3.63 -3.23
CA LEU A 108 18.53 4.08 -4.45
C LEU A 108 17.31 4.94 -4.12
N MET A 109 16.46 4.46 -3.20
CA MET A 109 15.24 5.16 -2.82
C MET A 109 15.54 6.49 -2.12
N SER A 110 16.51 6.52 -1.20
CA SER A 110 16.87 7.77 -0.51
C SER A 110 17.53 8.79 -1.43
N ASN A 111 18.37 8.33 -2.38
CA ASN A 111 18.97 9.21 -3.38
C ASN A 111 17.92 9.82 -4.32
N ARG A 112 16.86 9.05 -4.67
CA ARG A 112 15.72 9.59 -5.41
C ARG A 112 14.97 10.61 -4.57
N LEU A 113 14.59 10.26 -3.33
CA LEU A 113 13.76 11.10 -2.46
C LEU A 113 14.42 12.46 -2.16
N LYS A 114 15.75 12.50 -1.97
CA LYS A 114 16.52 13.75 -1.78
C LYS A 114 16.43 14.74 -2.94
N ARG A 115 16.02 14.29 -4.13
CA ARG A 115 15.88 15.11 -5.34
C ARG A 115 14.43 15.48 -5.63
N CYS A 116 13.50 15.05 -4.78
CA CYS A 116 12.08 15.31 -4.91
C CYS A 116 11.63 16.38 -3.91
N ASP A 117 10.44 16.91 -4.13
CA ASP A 117 9.78 17.81 -3.19
C ASP A 117 9.40 17.08 -1.90
N LEU A 118 9.27 17.83 -0.79
CA LEU A 118 8.91 17.29 0.53
C LEU A 118 7.67 16.38 0.48
N ARG A 119 6.67 16.72 -0.34
CA ARG A 119 5.44 15.92 -0.53
C ARG A 119 5.62 14.80 -1.54
N THR A 120 6.57 13.91 -1.30
CA THR A 120 6.87 12.77 -2.17
C THR A 120 7.05 11.48 -1.38
N VAL A 121 6.49 10.39 -1.93
CA VAL A 121 6.77 9.00 -1.56
C VAL A 121 7.52 8.35 -2.73
N VAL A 122 8.68 7.75 -2.44
CA VAL A 122 9.42 6.97 -3.43
C VAL A 122 9.04 5.50 -3.32
N THR A 123 8.82 4.85 -4.46
CA THR A 123 8.57 3.40 -4.58
C THR A 123 9.40 2.80 -5.73
N GLY A 124 9.29 1.50 -5.98
CA GLY A 124 10.03 0.81 -7.04
C GLY A 124 9.36 -0.51 -7.42
N LYS A 125 10.02 -1.33 -8.25
CA LYS A 125 9.44 -2.63 -8.65
C LYS A 125 9.40 -3.61 -7.49
N VAL A 126 8.47 -4.56 -7.58
CA VAL A 126 8.34 -5.69 -6.66
C VAL A 126 8.47 -7.01 -7.40
N LEU A 127 8.92 -8.04 -6.69
CA LEU A 127 9.02 -9.41 -7.20
C LEU A 127 8.52 -10.39 -6.13
N TYR A 128 7.44 -11.10 -6.42
CA TYR A 128 6.99 -12.21 -5.60
C TYR A 128 8.00 -13.35 -5.66
N PHE A 129 8.20 -13.99 -4.51
CA PHE A 129 8.96 -15.22 -4.38
C PHE A 129 8.31 -16.11 -3.32
N SER A 130 8.54 -17.41 -3.39
CA SER A 130 7.92 -18.40 -2.50
C SER A 130 8.67 -19.72 -2.59
N GLU A 131 8.56 -20.55 -1.56
CA GLU A 131 9.03 -21.95 -1.59
C GLU A 131 8.18 -22.83 -2.53
N HIS A 132 6.97 -22.36 -2.84
CA HIS A 132 6.02 -22.98 -3.76
C HIS A 132 5.71 -22.05 -4.94
N GLU A 133 5.03 -22.57 -5.96
CA GLU A 133 4.56 -21.78 -7.09
C GLU A 133 3.66 -20.62 -6.63
N VAL A 134 3.98 -19.41 -7.09
CA VAL A 134 3.17 -18.21 -6.86
C VAL A 134 1.96 -18.28 -7.79
N SER A 135 0.76 -18.10 -7.25
CA SER A 135 -0.47 -18.21 -8.05
C SER A 135 -0.53 -17.14 -9.16
N PRO A 136 -1.16 -17.44 -10.32
CA PRO A 136 -1.29 -16.48 -11.42
C PRO A 136 -1.83 -15.11 -11.01
N GLY A 137 -2.83 -15.05 -10.11
CA GLY A 137 -3.41 -13.78 -9.67
C GLY A 137 -2.42 -12.85 -8.95
N TYR A 138 -1.43 -13.39 -8.22
CA TYR A 138 -0.37 -12.58 -7.61
C TYR A 138 0.66 -12.13 -8.63
N LEU A 139 0.96 -12.97 -9.65
CA LEU A 139 1.84 -12.57 -10.74
C LEU A 139 1.20 -11.45 -11.59
N ASP A 140 -0.11 -11.54 -11.82
CA ASP A 140 -0.89 -10.48 -12.47
C ASP A 140 -0.87 -9.20 -11.63
N TYR A 141 -1.05 -9.32 -10.30
CA TYR A 141 -1.02 -8.19 -9.39
C TYR A 141 0.37 -7.53 -9.33
N GLN A 142 1.45 -8.31 -9.26
CA GLN A 142 2.82 -7.80 -9.36
C GLN A 142 3.05 -7.08 -10.69
N SER A 143 2.60 -7.68 -11.80
CA SER A 143 2.80 -7.10 -13.13
C SER A 143 2.08 -5.75 -13.22
N TRP A 144 0.83 -5.69 -12.74
CA TRP A 144 0.07 -4.45 -12.65
C TRP A 144 0.72 -3.41 -11.72
N LEU A 145 1.17 -3.78 -10.51
CA LEU A 145 1.86 -2.87 -9.59
C LEU A 145 3.15 -2.32 -10.20
N ASN A 146 3.90 -3.15 -10.91
CA ASN A 146 5.11 -2.71 -11.59
C ASN A 146 4.78 -1.76 -12.74
N ASP A 147 3.71 -2.01 -13.49
CA ASP A 147 3.27 -1.13 -14.59
C ASP A 147 2.86 0.25 -14.07
N ILE A 148 2.03 0.32 -13.03
CA ILE A 148 1.65 1.62 -12.43
C ILE A 148 2.86 2.37 -11.89
N ASN A 149 3.86 1.66 -11.36
CA ASN A 149 5.09 2.27 -10.90
C ASN A 149 5.87 2.87 -12.07
N MET A 150 5.94 2.18 -13.22
CA MET A 150 6.69 2.69 -14.37
C MET A 150 6.03 3.87 -15.05
N HIS A 151 4.70 3.97 -14.96
CA HIS A 151 3.93 5.05 -15.58
C HIS A 151 3.61 6.21 -14.63
N GLY A 152 3.71 6.02 -13.31
CA GLY A 152 3.33 7.05 -12.33
C GLY A 152 1.82 7.17 -12.16
N ASP A 153 1.09 6.07 -12.39
CA ASP A 153 -0.38 6.05 -12.47
C ASP A 153 -1.05 5.65 -11.15
N GLN A 154 -0.37 5.80 -10.01
CA GLN A 154 -0.90 5.40 -8.71
C GLN A 154 -2.26 6.05 -8.44
N TYR A 155 -2.41 7.37 -8.63
CA TYR A 155 -3.68 8.02 -8.31
C TYR A 155 -4.79 7.82 -9.34
N ALA A 156 -4.46 7.54 -10.60
CA ALA A 156 -5.47 7.06 -11.56
C ALA A 156 -6.05 5.70 -11.13
N ASN A 157 -5.27 4.92 -10.39
CA ASN A 157 -5.60 3.56 -9.95
C ASN A 157 -6.01 3.45 -8.47
N ILE A 158 -6.09 4.57 -7.73
CA ILE A 158 -6.26 4.56 -6.27
C ILE A 158 -7.57 3.93 -5.81
N TYR A 159 -8.59 3.86 -6.67
CA TYR A 159 -9.85 3.18 -6.36
C TYR A 159 -9.93 1.76 -6.92
N ARG A 160 -9.03 1.37 -7.82
CA ARG A 160 -9.02 0.02 -8.40
C ARG A 160 -8.54 -0.99 -7.36
N GLU A 161 -7.36 -0.77 -6.80
CA GLU A 161 -6.72 -1.64 -5.82
C GLU A 161 -5.67 -0.86 -5.04
N CYS A 162 -5.11 -1.42 -3.96
CA CYS A 162 -3.97 -0.80 -3.29
C CYS A 162 -2.81 -0.56 -4.27
N VAL A 163 -2.31 0.68 -4.33
CA VAL A 163 -1.33 1.13 -5.34
C VAL A 163 0.11 1.06 -4.85
N ILE A 164 0.31 0.48 -3.67
CA ILE A 164 1.60 0.19 -3.09
C ILE A 164 1.61 -1.26 -2.62
N ALA A 165 2.72 -1.97 -2.84
CA ALA A 165 2.97 -3.17 -2.06
C ALA A 165 3.27 -2.74 -0.62
N SER A 166 2.67 -3.42 0.36
CA SER A 166 2.61 -3.02 1.78
C SER A 166 3.86 -2.29 2.32
N PRO A 167 5.07 -2.87 2.23
CA PRO A 167 6.27 -2.22 2.76
C PRO A 167 7.08 -1.46 1.70
N ASN A 168 6.69 -1.42 0.43
CA ASN A 168 7.50 -0.91 -0.68
C ASN A 168 7.39 0.61 -0.90
N TRP A 169 7.83 1.39 0.08
CA TRP A 169 7.84 2.85 -0.02
C TRP A 169 8.90 3.45 0.90
N LEU A 170 9.39 4.65 0.57
CA LEU A 170 10.24 5.48 1.40
C LEU A 170 9.75 6.92 1.29
N THR A 171 9.53 7.60 2.40
CA THR A 171 9.02 8.98 2.39
C THR A 171 9.70 9.82 3.46
N PHE A 172 9.55 11.13 3.37
CA PHE A 172 9.95 12.03 4.45
C PHE A 172 9.08 11.80 5.69
N ARG A 173 9.66 11.91 6.89
CA ARG A 173 8.93 11.81 8.17
C ARG A 173 7.68 12.69 8.17
N GLU A 174 7.82 13.90 7.65
CA GLU A 174 6.79 14.91 7.57
C GLU A 174 5.54 14.41 6.80
N ASN A 175 5.69 13.48 5.85
CA ASN A 175 4.54 12.90 5.14
C ASN A 175 3.78 11.86 5.95
N ILE A 176 4.41 11.25 6.96
CA ILE A 176 3.73 10.40 7.96
C ILE A 176 3.03 11.30 8.98
N GLU A 177 3.68 12.37 9.43
CA GLU A 177 3.07 13.35 10.35
C GLU A 177 1.87 14.05 9.70
N LEU A 178 1.97 14.38 8.41
CA LEU A 178 0.92 15.03 7.61
C LEU A 178 -0.38 14.23 7.57
N VAL A 179 -0.31 12.90 7.64
CA VAL A 179 -1.48 12.01 7.66
C VAL A 179 -1.93 11.63 9.07
N GLY A 180 -1.31 12.23 10.10
CA GLY A 180 -1.64 12.02 11.51
C GLY A 180 -0.94 10.83 12.17
N GLY A 181 0.21 10.39 11.63
CA GLY A 181 0.90 9.19 12.11
C GLY A 181 0.21 7.90 11.66
N PHE A 182 0.65 6.77 12.21
CA PHE A 182 0.06 5.46 11.94
C PHE A 182 -1.18 5.21 12.80
N GLY A 183 -1.24 5.77 14.00
CA GLY A 183 -2.37 5.61 14.93
C GLY A 183 -3.71 6.13 14.39
N GLY A 184 -3.68 7.00 13.37
CA GLY A 184 -4.88 7.47 12.68
C GLY A 184 -5.39 6.53 11.58
N LEU A 185 -4.67 5.45 11.25
CA LEU A 185 -5.01 4.57 10.13
C LEU A 185 -6.14 3.59 10.48
N SER A 186 -6.83 3.13 9.45
CA SER A 186 -7.78 2.02 9.46
C SER A 186 -7.25 0.85 8.65
N TYR A 187 -7.76 -0.36 8.92
CA TYR A 187 -7.41 -1.53 8.13
C TYR A 187 -8.16 -1.59 6.79
N PRO A 188 -7.52 -2.05 5.70
CA PRO A 188 -6.08 -2.32 5.54
C PRO A 188 -5.22 -1.05 5.62
N GLU A 189 -4.18 -1.07 6.45
CA GLU A 189 -3.44 0.13 6.84
C GLU A 189 -2.53 0.68 5.74
N ASP A 190 -2.00 -0.19 4.87
CA ASP A 190 -1.24 0.23 3.70
C ASP A 190 -2.11 1.01 2.71
N TYR A 191 -3.31 0.51 2.46
CA TYR A 191 -4.21 1.16 1.53
C TYR A 191 -4.78 2.46 2.09
N ASP A 192 -5.15 2.49 3.37
CA ASP A 192 -5.57 3.72 4.04
C ASP A 192 -4.45 4.76 4.04
N LEU A 193 -3.20 4.35 4.25
CA LEU A 193 -2.03 5.24 4.16
C LEU A 193 -1.87 5.84 2.76
N ALA A 194 -2.00 5.04 1.70
CA ALA A 194 -1.95 5.51 0.32
C ALA A 194 -3.09 6.49 0.00
N ILE A 195 -4.31 6.21 0.46
CA ILE A 195 -5.48 7.10 0.32
C ILE A 195 -5.26 8.43 1.05
N LYS A 196 -4.70 8.42 2.25
CA LYS A 196 -4.41 9.66 2.98
C LYS A 196 -3.29 10.48 2.34
N TRP A 197 -2.28 9.83 1.76
CA TRP A 197 -1.29 10.54 0.95
C TRP A 197 -1.92 11.19 -0.28
N TYR A 198 -2.85 10.51 -0.95
CA TYR A 198 -3.64 11.08 -2.04
C TYR A 198 -4.44 12.31 -1.59
N GLU A 199 -5.21 12.19 -0.50
CA GLU A 199 -5.98 13.31 0.09
C GLU A 199 -5.10 14.53 0.40
N ARG A 200 -3.85 14.31 0.83
CA ARG A 200 -2.91 15.38 1.22
C ARG A 200 -2.04 15.89 0.06
N GLY A 201 -2.24 15.38 -1.15
CA GLY A 201 -1.49 15.76 -2.34
C GLY A 201 0.00 15.41 -2.26
N VAL A 202 0.34 14.36 -1.52
CA VAL A 202 1.68 13.73 -1.58
C VAL A 202 1.76 13.03 -2.94
N LYS A 203 2.90 13.03 -3.62
CA LYS A 203 3.06 12.39 -4.94
C LYS A 203 3.84 11.09 -4.83
N PHE A 204 3.57 10.15 -5.74
CA PHE A 204 4.41 8.98 -5.93
C PHE A 204 5.49 9.26 -6.96
N GLU A 205 6.70 8.80 -6.66
CA GLU A 205 7.85 8.83 -7.56
C GLU A 205 8.48 7.43 -7.58
N ALA A 206 8.43 6.76 -8.72
CA ALA A 206 8.98 5.41 -8.83
C ALA A 206 10.41 5.42 -9.36
N ILE A 207 11.22 4.50 -8.86
CA ILE A 207 12.48 4.10 -9.49
C ILE A 207 12.27 2.81 -10.31
N GLN A 208 13.10 2.62 -11.33
CA GLN A 208 13.03 1.48 -12.25
C GLN A 208 13.54 0.17 -11.64
N ASP A 209 14.28 0.27 -10.53
CA ASP A 209 14.92 -0.82 -9.83
C ASP A 209 13.92 -1.68 -9.04
N LEU A 210 14.29 -2.94 -8.81
CA LEU A 210 13.62 -3.80 -7.85
C LEU A 210 13.92 -3.30 -6.43
N THR A 211 12.87 -3.13 -5.62
CA THR A 211 12.98 -2.59 -4.25
C THR A 211 12.32 -3.47 -3.20
N LEU A 212 11.60 -4.53 -3.60
CA LEU A 212 11.01 -5.50 -2.68
C LEU A 212 11.01 -6.90 -3.28
N TYR A 213 11.53 -7.87 -2.53
CA TYR A 213 11.19 -9.26 -2.70
C TYR A 213 10.01 -9.56 -1.78
N TRP A 214 8.87 -9.91 -2.35
CA TRP A 214 7.61 -10.07 -1.63
C TRP A 214 7.30 -11.55 -1.41
N ARG A 215 7.36 -12.05 -0.18
CA ARG A 215 7.25 -13.48 0.09
C ARG A 215 5.81 -13.93 0.07
N GLU A 216 5.49 -14.90 -0.78
CA GLU A 216 4.20 -15.57 -0.75
C GLU A 216 4.25 -16.85 0.08
N HIS A 217 3.34 -16.98 1.05
CA HIS A 217 3.22 -18.19 1.88
C HIS A 217 1.79 -18.32 2.48
N PRO A 218 1.38 -19.51 2.96
CA PRO A 218 0.04 -19.71 3.52
C PRO A 218 -0.25 -18.88 4.78
N GLY A 219 0.78 -18.55 5.55
CA GLY A 219 0.68 -17.84 6.84
C GLY A 219 0.47 -16.33 6.75
N ARG A 220 0.43 -15.73 5.55
CA ARG A 220 0.29 -14.27 5.41
C ARG A 220 -0.94 -13.74 6.15
N THR A 221 -0.77 -12.65 6.89
CA THR A 221 -1.89 -12.04 7.65
C THR A 221 -3.03 -11.62 6.74
N SER A 222 -2.73 -11.11 5.54
CA SER A 222 -3.73 -10.69 4.55
C SER A 222 -4.66 -11.83 4.07
N ARG A 223 -4.24 -13.10 4.21
CA ARG A 223 -5.06 -14.27 3.90
C ARG A 223 -5.93 -14.74 5.05
N ASN A 224 -5.47 -14.50 6.29
CA ASN A 224 -5.99 -15.16 7.48
C ASN A 224 -6.75 -14.20 8.42
N SER A 225 -6.77 -12.89 8.12
CA SER A 225 -7.42 -11.87 8.95
C SER A 225 -8.57 -11.18 8.23
N ASN A 226 -9.69 -11.01 8.95
CA ASN A 226 -10.86 -10.27 8.48
C ASN A 226 -10.59 -8.78 8.24
N SER A 227 -9.53 -8.23 8.86
CA SER A 227 -9.07 -6.85 8.65
C SER A 227 -8.69 -6.58 7.19
N TYR A 228 -8.31 -7.61 6.44
CA TYR A 228 -7.92 -7.53 5.03
C TYR A 228 -8.99 -8.14 4.09
N SER A 229 -10.24 -8.22 4.54
CA SER A 229 -11.34 -8.69 3.70
C SER A 229 -11.62 -7.73 2.54
N GLN A 230 -12.16 -8.24 1.43
CA GLN A 230 -12.60 -7.38 0.31
C GLN A 230 -13.55 -6.27 0.78
N ARG A 231 -14.41 -6.54 1.76
CA ARG A 231 -15.29 -5.51 2.32
C ARG A 231 -14.49 -4.33 2.90
N ALA A 232 -13.42 -4.60 3.64
CA ALA A 232 -12.60 -3.53 4.25
C ALA A 232 -11.94 -2.65 3.17
N PHE A 233 -11.36 -3.26 2.13
CA PHE A 233 -10.84 -2.52 0.96
C PHE A 233 -11.91 -1.68 0.27
N PHE A 234 -13.12 -2.24 0.07
CA PHE A 234 -14.23 -1.54 -0.58
C PHE A 234 -14.78 -0.39 0.27
N GLU A 235 -14.86 -0.55 1.59
CA GLU A 235 -15.26 0.53 2.50
C GLU A 235 -14.27 1.70 2.40
N LEU A 236 -12.95 1.45 2.44
CA LEU A 236 -11.95 2.51 2.30
C LEU A 236 -12.06 3.25 0.96
N LYS A 237 -12.00 2.54 -0.18
CA LYS A 237 -11.99 3.17 -1.50
C LYS A 237 -13.28 3.95 -1.81
N ILE A 238 -14.44 3.43 -1.40
CA ILE A 238 -15.72 4.09 -1.67
C ILE A 238 -15.87 5.32 -0.78
N ASN A 239 -15.44 5.25 0.49
CA ASN A 239 -15.46 6.42 1.36
C ASN A 239 -14.50 7.50 0.86
N ALA A 240 -13.31 7.11 0.40
CA ALA A 240 -12.35 8.00 -0.22
C ALA A 240 -12.92 8.66 -1.48
N PHE A 241 -13.53 7.89 -2.38
CA PHE A 241 -14.22 8.43 -3.56
C PHE A 241 -15.29 9.44 -3.19
N LEU A 242 -16.18 9.10 -2.24
CA LEU A 242 -17.25 9.98 -1.81
C LEU A 242 -16.74 11.30 -1.19
N ASN A 243 -15.59 11.27 -0.53
CA ASN A 243 -15.02 12.44 0.13
C ASN A 243 -14.18 13.31 -0.81
N LEU A 244 -13.48 12.71 -1.77
CA LEU A 244 -12.46 13.38 -2.59
C LEU A 244 -12.95 13.74 -3.99
N ASP A 245 -13.74 12.85 -4.61
CA ASP A 245 -13.98 12.88 -6.05
C ASP A 245 -15.48 12.91 -6.43
N TYR A 246 -16.39 12.55 -5.52
CA TYR A 246 -17.83 12.63 -5.76
C TYR A 246 -18.36 14.07 -5.68
N ARG A 247 -19.08 14.50 -6.72
CA ARG A 247 -19.58 15.87 -6.89
C ARG A 247 -21.05 16.04 -6.52
N GLY A 248 -21.70 15.01 -5.97
CA GLY A 248 -23.12 15.08 -5.56
C GLY A 248 -24.12 14.91 -6.70
N GLY A 249 -23.67 14.61 -7.92
CA GLY A 249 -24.53 14.37 -9.09
C GLY A 249 -25.01 12.91 -9.21
N PRO A 250 -25.65 12.54 -10.33
CA PRO A 250 -26.03 11.16 -10.62
C PRO A 250 -24.79 10.24 -10.55
N LEU A 251 -24.92 9.15 -9.79
CA LEU A 251 -23.87 8.14 -9.62
C LEU A 251 -24.33 6.82 -10.22
N VAL A 252 -23.50 6.23 -11.06
CA VAL A 252 -23.77 4.94 -11.71
C VAL A 252 -22.72 3.92 -11.29
N ILE A 253 -23.17 2.76 -10.84
CA ILE A 253 -22.32 1.57 -10.72
C ILE A 253 -22.47 0.79 -12.02
N TRP A 254 -21.39 0.72 -12.79
CA TRP A 254 -21.42 0.10 -14.11
C TRP A 254 -20.79 -1.30 -14.08
N GLY A 255 -21.60 -2.31 -14.45
CA GLY A 255 -21.26 -3.72 -14.39
C GLY A 255 -21.91 -4.45 -13.21
N LYS A 256 -22.59 -5.58 -13.48
CA LYS A 256 -23.28 -6.40 -12.46
C LYS A 256 -22.46 -7.62 -12.05
N ASN A 257 -21.80 -7.53 -10.90
CA ASN A 257 -21.01 -8.61 -10.33
C ASN A 257 -20.99 -8.56 -8.78
N PRO A 258 -20.29 -9.47 -8.08
CA PRO A 258 -20.19 -9.41 -6.62
C PRO A 258 -19.63 -8.09 -6.05
N LYS A 259 -18.68 -7.43 -6.72
CA LYS A 259 -18.13 -6.12 -6.33
C LYS A 259 -19.20 -5.03 -6.39
N SER A 260 -19.99 -4.98 -7.47
CA SER A 260 -21.10 -4.01 -7.59
C SER A 260 -22.12 -4.11 -6.45
N LYS A 261 -22.35 -5.32 -5.92
CA LYS A 261 -23.21 -5.55 -4.74
C LYS A 261 -22.59 -5.00 -3.46
N LEU A 262 -21.27 -5.12 -3.29
CA LEU A 262 -20.55 -4.52 -2.16
C LEU A 262 -20.62 -2.99 -2.20
N ILE A 263 -20.30 -2.38 -3.35
CA ILE A 263 -20.41 -0.93 -3.57
C ILE A 263 -21.83 -0.46 -3.23
N SER A 264 -22.84 -1.13 -3.79
CA SER A 264 -24.25 -0.82 -3.55
C SER A 264 -24.62 -0.82 -2.08
N LYS A 265 -24.12 -1.79 -1.30
CA LYS A 265 -24.39 -1.88 0.13
C LYS A 265 -23.77 -0.72 0.90
N ILE A 266 -22.54 -0.34 0.55
CA ILE A 266 -21.82 0.78 1.17
C ILE A 266 -22.54 2.09 0.87
N LEU A 267 -22.85 2.36 -0.41
CA LEU A 267 -23.57 3.58 -0.83
C LEU A 267 -24.94 3.70 -0.16
N LYS A 268 -25.73 2.61 -0.10
CA LYS A 268 -27.00 2.57 0.63
C LYS A 268 -26.83 2.90 2.11
N GLY A 269 -25.80 2.34 2.75
CA GLY A 269 -25.49 2.61 4.15
C GLY A 269 -25.11 4.08 4.42
N ARG A 270 -24.65 4.80 3.39
CA ARG A 270 -24.33 6.24 3.43
C ARG A 270 -25.46 7.15 2.95
N GLY A 271 -26.60 6.58 2.55
CA GLY A 271 -27.72 7.36 2.00
C GLY A 271 -27.42 7.98 0.64
N ILE A 272 -26.43 7.47 -0.10
CA ILE A 272 -26.09 7.95 -1.45
C ILE A 272 -27.00 7.25 -2.46
N ALA A 273 -27.69 8.04 -3.28
CA ALA A 273 -28.49 7.53 -4.40
C ALA A 273 -27.58 7.13 -5.56
N PHE A 274 -27.90 6.01 -6.22
CA PHE A 274 -27.17 5.53 -7.38
C PHE A 274 -28.04 4.65 -8.27
N GLU A 275 -27.61 4.48 -9.52
CA GLU A 275 -28.15 3.52 -10.47
C GLU A 275 -27.17 2.35 -10.68
N ILE A 276 -27.68 1.17 -11.04
CA ILE A 276 -26.84 0.03 -11.46
C ILE A 276 -27.18 -0.28 -12.91
N GLN A 277 -26.17 -0.30 -13.76
CA GLN A 277 -26.31 -0.59 -15.19
C GLN A 277 -25.43 -1.77 -15.60
N ASP A 278 -25.87 -2.52 -16.61
CA ASP A 278 -25.05 -3.57 -17.21
C ASP A 278 -23.95 -2.95 -18.07
N LEU A 279 -22.80 -3.63 -18.19
CA LEU A 279 -21.66 -3.12 -18.95
C LEU A 279 -21.97 -2.95 -20.46
N GLU A 280 -22.99 -3.65 -20.94
CA GLU A 280 -23.46 -3.61 -22.32
C GLU A 280 -24.45 -2.47 -22.58
N ASP A 281 -24.99 -1.84 -21.51
CA ASP A 281 -26.00 -0.78 -21.61
C ASP A 281 -25.33 0.59 -21.65
N TYR A 282 -24.82 0.95 -22.83
CA TYR A 282 -24.19 2.24 -23.09
C TYR A 282 -25.21 3.39 -23.23
N GLU A 283 -26.39 3.10 -23.79
CA GLU A 283 -27.40 4.13 -24.13
C GLU A 283 -28.03 4.80 -22.90
N SER A 284 -28.03 4.15 -21.74
CA SER A 284 -28.61 4.72 -20.52
C SER A 284 -27.71 5.76 -19.86
N ILE A 285 -26.38 5.66 -20.03
CA ILE A 285 -25.42 6.64 -19.52
C ILE A 285 -25.61 8.01 -20.20
N GLU A 286 -25.80 8.00 -21.53
CA GLU A 286 -25.96 9.23 -22.34
C GLU A 286 -27.22 10.03 -22.00
N LYS A 287 -28.19 9.41 -21.31
CA LYS A 287 -29.43 10.06 -20.87
C LYS A 287 -29.27 10.83 -19.56
N LEU A 288 -28.20 10.60 -18.82
CA LEU A 288 -27.93 11.24 -17.55
C LEU A 288 -27.18 12.56 -17.77
N GLU A 289 -27.58 13.60 -17.02
CA GLU A 289 -26.89 14.88 -17.06
C GLU A 289 -25.67 14.84 -16.13
N ASN A 290 -24.46 14.89 -16.71
CA ASN A 290 -23.17 14.89 -16.00
C ASN A 290 -23.00 13.75 -14.96
N PRO A 291 -23.20 12.47 -15.33
CA PRO A 291 -23.06 11.36 -14.41
C PRO A 291 -21.61 11.15 -13.98
N GLN A 292 -21.41 10.57 -12.79
CA GLN A 292 -20.15 9.96 -12.38
C GLN A 292 -20.29 8.43 -12.36
N LEU A 293 -19.29 7.71 -12.89
CA LEU A 293 -19.34 6.25 -13.02
C LEU A 293 -18.28 5.55 -12.17
N LEU A 294 -18.71 4.50 -11.47
CA LEU A 294 -17.83 3.51 -10.85
C LEU A 294 -17.90 2.23 -11.68
N VAL A 295 -16.88 2.00 -12.50
CA VAL A 295 -16.77 0.81 -13.34
C VAL A 295 -16.31 -0.36 -12.47
N ALA A 296 -17.27 -1.17 -12.02
CA ALA A 296 -17.07 -2.20 -10.99
C ALA A 296 -16.53 -3.52 -11.55
N VAL A 297 -16.09 -3.52 -12.82
CA VAL A 297 -15.53 -4.66 -13.57
C VAL A 297 -14.16 -4.28 -14.08
N TYR A 298 -13.24 -5.24 -14.17
CA TYR A 298 -11.93 -5.02 -14.80
C TYR A 298 -11.73 -6.11 -15.87
N PRO A 299 -12.30 -5.93 -17.07
CA PRO A 299 -12.28 -6.96 -18.11
C PRO A 299 -10.87 -7.12 -18.73
N PRO A 300 -10.67 -8.09 -19.63
CA PRO A 300 -9.42 -8.21 -20.40
C PRO A 300 -9.06 -6.92 -21.15
N GLU A 301 -7.78 -6.76 -21.50
CA GLU A 301 -7.24 -5.52 -22.06
C GLU A 301 -8.02 -4.98 -23.27
N LYS A 302 -8.39 -5.87 -24.20
CA LYS A 302 -9.16 -5.48 -25.39
C LYS A 302 -10.48 -4.79 -25.02
N GLU A 303 -11.24 -5.39 -24.11
CA GLU A 303 -12.52 -4.84 -23.64
C GLU A 303 -12.32 -3.55 -22.82
N ARG A 304 -11.25 -3.46 -22.01
CA ARG A 304 -10.92 -2.21 -21.29
C ARG A 304 -10.68 -1.06 -22.25
N ILE A 305 -9.93 -1.31 -23.32
CA ILE A 305 -9.66 -0.31 -24.36
C ILE A 305 -10.96 0.11 -25.06
N GLU A 306 -11.89 -0.82 -25.30
CA GLU A 306 -13.19 -0.51 -25.89
C GLU A 306 -14.05 0.37 -24.97
N ILE A 307 -14.13 0.06 -23.68
CA ILE A 307 -14.82 0.87 -22.67
C ILE A 307 -14.21 2.27 -22.58
N GLN A 308 -12.88 2.37 -22.46
CA GLN A 308 -12.16 3.64 -22.41
C GLN A 308 -12.42 4.50 -23.65
N LYS A 309 -12.36 3.89 -24.85
CA LYS A 309 -12.65 4.59 -26.11
C LYS A 309 -14.08 5.09 -26.17
N TYR A 310 -15.04 4.29 -25.72
CA TYR A 310 -16.44 4.70 -25.66
C TYR A 310 -16.62 5.90 -24.71
N LEU A 311 -16.13 5.81 -23.47
CA LEU A 311 -16.27 6.88 -22.49
C LEU A 311 -15.60 8.18 -22.97
N MET A 312 -14.44 8.06 -23.62
CA MET A 312 -13.78 9.20 -24.26
C MET A 312 -14.60 9.78 -25.42
N LEU A 313 -15.25 8.95 -26.23
CA LEU A 313 -16.08 9.36 -27.36
C LEU A 313 -17.28 10.22 -26.91
N ILE A 314 -17.89 9.86 -25.78
CA ILE A 314 -18.98 10.63 -25.16
C ILE A 314 -18.48 11.77 -24.26
N GLY A 315 -17.18 12.07 -24.29
CA GLY A 315 -16.58 13.23 -23.63
C GLY A 315 -16.25 13.05 -22.14
N MET A 316 -16.38 11.84 -21.60
CA MET A 316 -16.09 11.54 -20.20
C MET A 316 -14.59 11.32 -19.98
N LYS A 317 -14.08 11.84 -18.85
CA LYS A 317 -12.66 11.78 -18.49
C LYS A 317 -12.43 10.85 -17.32
N GLU A 318 -11.46 9.94 -17.46
CA GLU A 318 -10.99 9.09 -16.37
C GLU A 318 -10.43 9.98 -15.25
N GLY A 319 -10.74 9.64 -14.00
CA GLY A 319 -10.31 10.43 -12.84
C GLY A 319 -11.13 11.70 -12.59
N THR A 320 -12.22 11.94 -13.34
CA THR A 320 -13.11 13.09 -13.13
C THR A 320 -14.58 12.71 -13.26
N ASP A 321 -14.89 11.96 -14.31
CA ASP A 321 -16.25 11.52 -14.60
C ASP A 321 -16.40 10.01 -14.40
N TRP A 322 -15.31 9.24 -14.41
CA TRP A 322 -15.37 7.81 -14.16
C TRP A 322 -14.07 7.21 -13.60
N TRP A 323 -14.20 6.09 -12.90
CA TRP A 323 -13.09 5.36 -12.25
C TRP A 323 -13.28 3.84 -12.31
N TRP A 324 -12.18 3.10 -12.35
CA TRP A 324 -12.15 1.66 -12.11
C TRP A 324 -12.22 1.34 -10.61
N VAL A 325 -13.06 0.39 -10.19
CA VAL A 325 -13.34 0.07 -8.78
C VAL A 325 -13.40 -1.43 -8.47
#